data_AF-A0A1C5KPM8-F1
#
_entry.id   AF-A0A1C5KPM8-F1
#
_cell.length_a   1.000
_cell.length_b   1.000
_cell.length_c   1.000
_cell.angle_alpha   90.00
_cell.angle_beta   90.00
_cell.angle_gamma   90.00
#
_symmetry.space_group_name_H-M   'P 1'
#
loop_
_entity.id
_entity.type
_entity.pdbx_description
1 polymer ?
#
loop_
_entity_poly.entity_id
_entity_poly.type
_entity_poly.pdbx_seq_one_letter_code
_entity_poly.pdbx_strand_id
1 'polypeptide(L)'
;MTKERKRQLAFILADIVGCNEQKAEEIIDTTEVGKRLQYHDTTILYEQQTENMYRLAEELREGPYANFADKITNDKILAAIRKFRERERKKSKVSIIARPELIQKENHFFKQKEKMMLQSKSQNRVNIRRIENADKFKR
;
A
#
# COMPACT_ATOMS: atom_id res chain seq x y z
N MET A 1 -10.13 -8.13 -1.09
CA MET A 1 -10.02 -6.72 -0.66
C MET A 1 -10.47 -6.53 0.80
N THR A 2 -11.64 -7.05 1.20
CA THR A 2 -12.19 -6.99 2.58
C THR A 2 -11.35 -7.73 3.62
N LYS A 3 -10.85 -8.94 3.31
CA LYS A 3 -9.94 -9.69 4.19
C LYS A 3 -8.68 -8.92 4.57
N GLU A 4 -8.08 -8.21 3.62
CA GLU A 4 -6.85 -7.44 3.85
C GLU A 4 -7.11 -6.19 4.72
N ARG A 5 -8.27 -5.55 4.54
CA ARG A 5 -8.69 -4.38 5.33
C ARG A 5 -8.93 -4.72 6.79
N LYS A 6 -9.70 -5.80 7.03
CA LYS A 6 -9.96 -6.30 8.39
C LYS A 6 -8.67 -6.73 9.07
N ARG A 7 -7.81 -7.45 8.35
CA ARG A 7 -6.49 -7.87 8.86
C ARG A 7 -5.62 -6.67 9.27
N GLN A 8 -5.63 -5.59 8.49
CA GLN A 8 -4.88 -4.40 8.85
C GLN A 8 -5.43 -3.72 10.12
N LEU A 9 -6.74 -3.58 10.24
CA LEU A 9 -7.36 -3.02 11.45
C LEU A 9 -7.09 -3.91 12.67
N ALA A 10 -7.17 -5.23 12.50
CA ALA A 10 -6.86 -6.19 13.55
C ALA A 10 -5.39 -6.09 13.99
N PHE A 11 -4.46 -5.95 13.05
CA PHE A 11 -3.06 -5.72 13.38
C PHE A 11 -2.85 -4.42 14.17
N ILE A 12 -3.47 -3.33 13.73
CA ILE A 12 -3.35 -2.03 14.41
C ILE A 12 -3.92 -2.11 15.81
N LEU A 13 -5.13 -2.65 15.97
CA LEU A 13 -5.76 -2.82 17.27
C LEU A 13 -4.92 -3.71 18.19
N ALA A 14 -4.46 -4.87 17.69
CA ALA A 14 -3.59 -5.80 18.42
C ALA A 14 -2.31 -5.12 18.94
N ASP A 15 -1.62 -4.35 18.09
CA ASP A 15 -0.40 -3.62 18.47
C ASP A 15 -0.66 -2.55 19.54
N ILE A 16 -1.81 -1.87 19.47
CA ILE A 16 -2.18 -0.80 20.41
C ILE A 16 -2.58 -1.36 21.78
N VAL A 17 -3.42 -2.40 21.81
CA VAL A 17 -4.02 -2.90 23.06
C VAL A 17 -3.24 -4.04 23.70
N GLY A 18 -2.29 -4.62 22.96
CA GLY A 18 -1.42 -5.70 23.45
C GLY A 18 -2.10 -7.08 23.43
N CYS A 19 -2.94 -7.35 22.43
CA CYS A 19 -3.55 -8.67 22.22
C CYS A 19 -3.04 -9.31 20.90
N ASN A 20 -3.45 -10.54 20.61
CA ASN A 20 -3.10 -11.18 19.34
C ASN A 20 -4.07 -10.75 18.20
N GLU A 21 -3.63 -10.89 16.95
CA GLU A 21 -4.41 -10.48 15.76
C GLU A 21 -5.79 -11.17 15.70
N GLN A 22 -5.90 -12.43 16.13
CA GLN A 22 -7.16 -13.17 16.11
C GLN A 22 -8.18 -12.60 17.11
N LYS A 23 -7.73 -12.29 18.33
CA LYS A 23 -8.57 -11.66 19.34
C LYS A 23 -8.99 -10.25 18.91
N ALA A 24 -8.10 -9.51 18.26
CA ALA A 24 -8.43 -8.22 17.68
C ALA A 24 -9.49 -8.34 16.57
N GLU A 25 -9.42 -9.36 15.71
CA GLU A 25 -10.46 -9.62 14.71
C GLU A 25 -11.83 -9.92 15.36
N GLU A 26 -11.86 -10.75 16.41
CA GLU A 26 -13.10 -11.03 17.15
C GLU A 26 -13.71 -9.77 17.75
N ILE A 27 -12.89 -8.88 18.32
CA ILE A 27 -13.33 -7.59 18.87
C ILE A 27 -13.88 -6.71 17.75
N ILE A 28 -13.20 -6.64 16.62
CA ILE A 28 -13.68 -5.86 15.46
C ILE A 28 -15.03 -6.41 14.99
N ASP A 29 -15.24 -7.72 14.96
CA ASP A 29 -16.52 -8.30 14.53
C ASP A 29 -17.71 -7.93 15.42
N THR A 30 -17.49 -7.53 16.68
CA THR A 30 -18.59 -7.04 17.54
C THR A 30 -18.99 -5.60 17.21
N THR A 31 -18.14 -4.86 16.50
CA THR A 31 -18.35 -3.45 16.10
C THR A 31 -19.15 -3.35 14.80
N GLU A 32 -19.89 -2.25 14.65
CA GLU A 32 -20.56 -1.86 13.42
C GLU A 32 -19.56 -1.62 12.28
N VAL A 33 -18.38 -1.04 12.57
CA VAL A 33 -17.25 -0.97 11.63
C VAL A 33 -16.88 -2.36 11.11
N GLY A 34 -16.75 -3.36 11.99
CA GLY A 34 -16.43 -4.74 11.60
C GLY A 34 -17.52 -5.40 10.77
N LYS A 35 -18.79 -5.22 11.14
CA LYS A 35 -19.93 -5.73 10.37
C LYS A 35 -19.97 -5.13 8.96
N ARG A 36 -19.81 -3.81 8.83
CA ARG A 36 -19.76 -3.12 7.52
C ARG A 36 -18.59 -3.59 6.65
N LEU A 37 -17.44 -3.87 7.25
CA LEU A 37 -16.30 -4.48 6.56
C LEU A 37 -16.61 -5.89 6.04
N GLN A 38 -17.46 -6.66 6.71
CA GLN A 38 -17.92 -7.96 6.21
C GLN A 38 -18.89 -7.80 5.03
N TYR A 39 -19.76 -6.78 5.05
CA TYR A 39 -20.75 -6.52 4.00
C TYR A 39 -20.21 -5.75 2.78
N HIS A 40 -18.88 -5.63 2.64
CA HIS A 40 -18.24 -4.93 1.51
C HIS A 40 -18.64 -3.45 1.35
N ASP A 41 -18.99 -2.79 2.46
CA ASP A 41 -19.35 -1.37 2.43
C ASP A 41 -18.17 -0.54 1.90
N THR A 42 -18.39 0.13 0.77
CA THR A 42 -17.38 0.95 0.09
C THR A 42 -17.12 2.27 0.81
N THR A 43 -17.96 2.67 1.77
CA THR A 43 -17.77 3.88 2.58
C THR A 43 -16.65 3.74 3.61
N ILE A 44 -16.23 2.51 3.94
CA ILE A 44 -15.05 2.24 4.76
C ILE A 44 -13.83 2.10 3.84
N LEU A 45 -13.23 3.25 3.52
CA LEU A 45 -12.08 3.32 2.62
C LEU A 45 -10.78 2.87 3.29
N TYR A 46 -9.89 2.30 2.49
CA TYR A 46 -8.55 1.90 2.92
C TYR A 46 -7.71 3.10 3.34
N GLU A 47 -7.90 4.27 2.69
CA GLU A 47 -7.21 5.50 3.06
C GLU A 47 -7.67 6.09 4.41
N GLN A 48 -8.80 5.65 4.96
CA GLN A 48 -9.40 6.17 6.19
C GLN A 48 -9.10 5.30 7.43
N GLN A 49 -8.02 4.52 7.43
CA GLN A 49 -7.65 3.63 8.55
C GLN A 49 -7.61 4.35 9.92
N THR A 50 -7.14 5.60 9.95
CA THR A 50 -7.14 6.40 11.18
C THR A 50 -8.56 6.72 11.65
N GLU A 51 -9.46 7.11 10.74
CA GLU A 51 -10.85 7.42 11.05
C GLU A 51 -11.62 6.17 11.47
N ASN A 52 -11.38 5.03 10.80
CA ASN A 52 -11.95 3.74 11.16
C ASN A 52 -11.53 3.31 12.57
N MET A 53 -10.28 3.57 12.97
CA MET A 53 -9.81 3.29 14.33
C MET A 53 -10.46 4.21 15.38
N TYR A 54 -10.75 5.47 15.05
CA TYR A 54 -11.49 6.36 15.95
C TYR A 54 -12.94 5.92 16.14
N ARG A 55 -13.65 5.61 15.04
CA ARG A 55 -15.02 5.06 15.13
C ARG A 55 -15.04 3.76 15.92
N LEU A 56 -14.05 2.89 15.68
CA LEU A 56 -13.90 1.66 16.47
C LEU A 56 -13.67 1.97 17.95
N ALA A 57 -12.84 2.97 18.30
CA ALA A 57 -12.64 3.38 19.68
C ALA A 57 -13.93 3.91 20.33
N GLU A 58 -14.74 4.68 19.60
CA GLU A 58 -16.05 5.16 20.08
C GLU A 58 -16.99 3.99 20.39
N GLU A 59 -17.14 3.07 19.44
CA GLU A 59 -18.00 1.88 19.60
C GLU A 59 -17.54 0.96 20.74
N LEU A 60 -16.23 0.85 20.96
CA LEU A 60 -15.69 0.05 22.07
C LEU A 60 -15.97 0.68 23.44
N ARG A 61 -16.10 2.01 23.57
CA ARG A 61 -16.40 2.67 24.85
C ARG A 61 -17.75 2.26 25.43
N GLU A 62 -18.71 1.99 24.55
CA GLU A 62 -20.07 1.60 24.95
C GLU A 62 -20.19 0.09 25.22
N GLY A 63 -19.11 -0.67 25.00
CA GLY A 63 -19.11 -2.13 25.05
C GLY A 63 -18.22 -2.75 26.14
N PRO A 64 -18.10 -4.09 26.14
CA PRO A 64 -17.29 -4.85 27.11
C PRO A 64 -15.77 -4.59 26.98
N TYR A 65 -15.36 -3.81 25.98
CA TYR A 65 -13.97 -3.49 25.66
C TYR A 65 -13.66 -2.00 25.87
N ALA A 66 -14.41 -1.30 26.71
CA ALA A 66 -14.22 0.13 26.97
C ALA A 66 -12.78 0.47 27.41
N ASN A 67 -12.15 -0.43 28.16
CA ASN A 67 -10.74 -0.34 28.58
C ASN A 67 -9.72 -0.32 27.42
N PHE A 68 -10.12 -0.73 26.22
CA PHE A 68 -9.29 -0.67 25.01
C PHE A 68 -9.45 0.65 24.28
N ALA A 69 -10.62 1.29 24.36
CA ALA A 69 -10.88 2.53 23.67
C ALA A 69 -9.91 3.66 24.08
N ASP A 70 -9.63 3.78 25.37
CA ASP A 70 -8.72 4.82 25.90
C ASP A 70 -7.26 4.63 25.45
N LYS A 71 -6.90 3.42 25.01
CA LYS A 71 -5.56 3.11 24.50
C LYS A 71 -5.39 3.53 23.04
N ILE A 72 -6.49 3.73 22.31
CA ILE A 72 -6.49 4.07 20.89
C ILE A 72 -6.30 5.58 20.74
N THR A 73 -5.04 6.02 20.82
CA THR A 73 -4.64 7.42 20.62
C THR A 73 -4.05 7.62 19.22
N ASN A 74 -4.09 8.86 18.71
CA ASN A 74 -3.55 9.19 17.39
C ASN A 74 -2.11 8.70 17.20
N ASP A 75 -1.24 8.95 18.18
CA ASP A 75 0.17 8.59 18.12
C ASP A 75 0.36 7.08 18.04
N LYS A 76 -0.43 6.32 18.79
CA LYS A 76 -0.39 4.86 18.79
C LYS A 76 -0.94 4.27 17.49
N ILE A 77 -2.00 4.86 16.93
CA ILE A 77 -2.51 4.49 15.59
C ILE A 77 -1.42 4.71 14.54
N LEU A 78 -0.78 5.89 14.52
CA LEU A 78 0.26 6.22 13.56
C LEU A 78 1.49 5.30 13.70
N ALA A 79 1.90 4.99 14.93
CA ALA A 79 2.99 4.06 15.20
C ALA A 79 2.67 2.63 14.70
N ALA A 80 1.47 2.13 14.99
CA ALA A 80 1.02 0.82 14.55
C ALA A 80 0.90 0.72 13.02
N ILE A 81 0.38 1.76 12.35
CA ILE A 81 0.34 1.84 10.88
C ILE A 81 1.75 1.78 10.28
N ARG A 82 2.73 2.48 10.87
CA ARG A 82 4.13 2.45 10.41
C ARG A 82 4.70 1.03 10.52
N LYS A 83 4.49 0.36 11.66
CA LYS A 83 4.91 -1.05 11.85
C LYS A 83 4.26 -1.99 10.84
N PHE A 84 2.96 -1.84 10.59
CA PHE A 84 2.23 -2.64 9.61
C PHE A 84 2.84 -2.48 8.21
N ARG A 85 3.07 -1.24 7.77
CA ARG A 85 3.71 -0.94 6.47
C ARG A 85 5.10 -1.55 6.37
N GLU A 86 5.87 -1.56 7.46
CA GLU A 86 7.21 -2.16 7.48
C GLU A 86 7.15 -3.69 7.39
N ARG A 87 6.20 -4.34 8.08
CA ARG A 87 5.93 -5.78 8.00
C ARG A 87 5.56 -6.18 6.57
N GLU A 88 4.66 -5.44 5.93
CA GLU A 88 4.23 -5.71 4.55
C GLU A 88 5.37 -5.50 3.54
N ARG A 89 6.19 -4.45 3.71
CA ARG A 89 7.41 -4.26 2.90
C ARG A 89 8.39 -5.44 3.02
N LYS A 90 8.58 -5.98 4.23
CA LYS A 90 9.45 -7.15 4.44
C LYS A 90 8.91 -8.39 3.74
N LYS A 91 7.60 -8.64 3.78
CA LYS A 91 6.95 -9.73 3.02
C LYS A 91 7.12 -9.57 1.50
N SER A 92 6.93 -8.36 0.97
CA SER A 92 7.14 -8.10 -0.46
C SER A 92 8.58 -8.35 -0.87
N LYS A 93 9.58 -7.91 -0.09
CA LYS A 93 10.99 -8.19 -0.39
C LYS A 93 11.30 -9.70 -0.42
N VAL A 94 10.79 -10.46 0.54
CA VAL A 94 10.96 -11.93 0.55
C VAL A 94 10.29 -12.59 -0.67
N SER A 95 9.11 -12.12 -1.09
CA SER A 95 8.42 -12.65 -2.27
C SER A 95 9.11 -12.37 -3.60
N ILE A 96 9.82 -11.24 -3.71
CA ILE A 96 10.62 -10.87 -4.89
C ILE A 96 11.90 -11.72 -4.96
N ILE A 97 12.54 -11.97 -3.80
CA ILE A 97 13.71 -12.85 -3.71
C ILE A 97 13.34 -14.31 -4.07
N ALA A 98 12.11 -14.75 -3.75
CA ALA A 98 11.62 -16.10 -4.06
C ALA A 98 11.24 -16.34 -5.54
N ARG A 99 11.26 -15.32 -6.41
CA ARG A 99 10.92 -15.44 -7.85
C ARG A 99 11.92 -14.72 -8.74
N PRO A 100 13.14 -15.27 -8.93
CA PRO A 100 14.20 -14.65 -9.73
C PRO A 100 13.80 -14.39 -11.20
N GLU A 101 12.82 -15.12 -11.73
CA GLU A 101 12.26 -14.95 -13.08
C GLU A 101 11.63 -13.57 -13.30
N LEU A 102 11.01 -12.98 -12.27
CA LEU A 102 10.40 -11.65 -12.36
C LEU A 102 11.47 -10.55 -12.43
N ILE A 103 12.56 -10.71 -11.68
CA ILE A 103 13.74 -9.81 -11.73
C ILE A 103 14.39 -9.86 -13.12
N GLN A 104 14.49 -11.05 -13.72
CA GLN A 104 15.01 -11.19 -15.08
C GLN A 104 14.10 -10.53 -16.12
N LYS A 105 12.77 -10.68 -16.01
CA LYS A 105 11.80 -10.03 -16.91
C LYS A 105 11.81 -8.51 -16.78
N GLU A 106 11.87 -7.96 -15.58
CA GLU A 106 12.01 -6.50 -15.37
C GLU A 106 13.32 -5.98 -15.98
N ASN A 107 14.45 -6.62 -15.69
CA ASN A 107 15.74 -6.21 -16.26
C ASN A 107 15.76 -6.28 -17.79
N HIS A 108 15.11 -7.30 -18.38
CA HIS A 108 14.99 -7.41 -19.82
C HIS A 108 14.12 -6.28 -20.41
N PHE A 109 13.00 -5.96 -19.76
CA PHE A 109 12.11 -4.87 -20.17
C PHE A 109 12.82 -3.50 -20.13
N PHE A 110 13.55 -3.19 -19.05
CA PHE A 110 14.30 -1.93 -18.95
C PHE A 110 15.41 -1.83 -20.01
N LYS A 111 16.17 -2.91 -20.25
CA LYS A 111 17.18 -2.95 -21.32
C LYS A 111 16.57 -2.74 -22.71
N GLN A 112 15.41 -3.33 -22.99
CA GLN A 112 14.72 -3.11 -24.27
C GLN A 112 14.27 -1.65 -24.43
N LYS A 113 13.68 -1.05 -23.40
CA LYS A 113 13.27 0.37 -23.43
C LYS A 113 14.45 1.30 -23.65
N GLU A 114 15.57 1.05 -22.98
CA GLU A 114 16.80 1.83 -23.14
C GLU A 114 17.33 1.75 -24.58
N LYS A 115 17.37 0.54 -25.16
CA LYS A 115 17.78 0.33 -26.56
C LYS A 115 16.90 1.11 -27.54
N MET A 116 15.57 1.06 -27.38
CA MET A 116 14.65 1.83 -28.23
C MET A 116 14.85 3.34 -28.10
N MET A 117 15.07 3.84 -26.88
CA MET A 117 15.34 5.26 -26.64
C MET A 117 16.63 5.70 -27.35
N LEU A 118 17.70 4.90 -27.26
CA LEU A 118 18.98 5.20 -27.91
C LEU A 118 18.87 5.17 -29.44
N GLN A 119 18.12 4.23 -30.00
CA GLN A 119 17.83 4.20 -31.43
C GLN A 119 17.08 5.45 -31.88
N SER A 120 16.04 5.86 -31.15
CA SER A 120 15.30 7.09 -31.43
C SER A 120 16.19 8.33 -31.37
N LYS A 121 17.05 8.45 -30.32
CA LYS A 121 18.03 9.54 -30.21
C LYS A 121 19.02 9.55 -31.37
N SER A 122 19.51 8.39 -31.80
CA SER A 122 20.40 8.26 -32.94
C SER A 122 19.73 8.71 -34.24
N GLN A 123 18.51 8.24 -34.49
CA GLN A 123 17.73 8.61 -35.67
C GLN A 123 17.44 10.11 -35.71
N ASN A 124 17.08 10.71 -34.56
CA ASN A 124 16.86 12.14 -34.45
C ASN A 124 18.14 12.94 -34.77
N ARG A 125 19.30 12.50 -34.30
CA ARG A 125 20.59 13.14 -34.65
C ARG A 125 20.88 13.07 -36.16
N VAL A 126 20.59 11.95 -36.80
CA VAL A 126 20.75 11.80 -38.27
C VAL A 126 19.78 12.72 -39.00
N ASN A 127 18.53 12.80 -38.56
CA ASN A 127 17.51 13.67 -39.17
C ASN A 127 17.88 15.15 -39.03
N ILE A 128 18.35 15.60 -37.86
CA ILE A 128 18.84 16.97 -37.65
C ILE A 128 20.00 17.30 -38.60
N ARG A 129 21.01 16.42 -38.70
CA ARG A 129 22.12 16.63 -39.65
C ARG A 129 21.66 16.69 -41.11
N ARG A 130 20.64 15.90 -41.50
CA ARG A 130 20.05 15.96 -42.85
C ARG A 130 19.35 17.29 -43.12
N ILE A 131 18.64 17.82 -42.13
CA ILE A 131 17.99 19.14 -42.22
C ILE A 131 19.05 20.25 -42.32
N GLU A 132 20.05 20.24 -41.43
CA GLU A 132 21.16 21.21 -41.46
C GLU A 132 21.92 21.20 -42.79
N ASN A 133 22.15 20.02 -43.36
CA ASN A 133 22.78 19.91 -44.68
C ASN A 133 21.84 20.42 -45.79
N ALA A 134 20.55 20.09 -45.74
CA ALA A 134 19.59 20.57 -46.74
C ALA A 134 19.45 22.10 -46.72
N ASP A 135 19.51 22.73 -45.55
CA ASP A 135 19.49 24.20 -45.41
C ASP A 135 20.78 24.86 -45.92
N LYS A 136 21.93 24.17 -45.82
CA LYS A 136 23.20 24.65 -46.41
C LYS A 136 23.22 24.67 -47.93
N PHE A 137 22.46 23.79 -48.61
CA PHE A 137 22.36 23.75 -50.07
C PHE A 137 21.22 24.62 -50.65
N LYS A 138 20.43 25.29 -49.79
CA LYS A 138 19.37 26.22 -50.18
C LYS A 138 19.77 27.71 -50.08
N ARG A 139 21.01 28.01 -49.67
CA ARG A 139 21.64 29.34 -49.76
C ARG A 139 22.64 29.35 -50.89
#